data_AF-A0A3R9JAG9-F1
#
_entry.id   AF-A0A3R9JAG9-F1
#
_cell.length_a   1.000
_cell.length_b   1.000
_cell.length_c   1.000
_cell.angle_alpha   90.00
_cell.angle_beta   90.00
_cell.angle_gamma   90.00
#
_symmetry.space_group_name_H-M   'P 1'
#
loop_
_entity.id
_entity.type
_entity.pdbx_description
1 polymer ?
#
loop_
_entity_poly.entity_id
_entity_poly.type
_entity_poly.pdbx_seq_one_letter_code
_entity_poly.pdbx_strand_id
1 'polypeptide(L)'
;MKISKRHLLNYSILIPYLLLSILGLIVVYSTTSATLIQEGKSALQLARNQGMFWVVSLVLIALIYKLKLGFLRNERLIFIVMFVEMILLALARLIGTPVNGAYGWISVGPVTIQPAEYLKIIIIWYLAHRFSKQQDEIAVYDFQVLTQNQWLPRAFNDWRFVLLVLIGSLGIFPDLGNATILVLVSLLMYTVSGIAYRWFSTILTLLAGSSILVLSVIRLVGVEKFSQIPVFGYVAKRFSAFFNPFTDLAGAGHQLANSYYAMVNGGWFGLGLGNSIEKRGYLPEAHTDFVFSIVIEEFGFVGAGMILALLFFLILRIILVGIRAKDPFNSMVAIGVGGMILVQVFVNIGGISGLIPSTGVTFPFLSQGGNSLLVLSVAIAFVLNIDASEKRAKLIREYEGQTSVTL
;
A
#
# COMPACT_ATOMS: atom_id res chain seq x y z
N MET A 1 -27.67 -11.96 -26.14
CA MET A 1 -27.69 -12.55 -24.78
C MET A 1 -27.17 -11.55 -23.74
N LYS A 2 -27.93 -11.21 -22.68
CA LYS A 2 -27.44 -10.33 -21.60
C LYS A 2 -26.62 -11.16 -20.60
N ILE A 3 -25.33 -11.37 -20.87
CA ILE A 3 -24.42 -12.01 -19.90
C ILE A 3 -24.35 -11.11 -18.66
N SER A 4 -24.87 -11.61 -17.53
CA SER A 4 -24.85 -10.92 -16.25
C SER A 4 -23.44 -10.94 -15.67
N LYS A 5 -22.93 -9.76 -15.33
CA LYS A 5 -21.60 -9.57 -14.72
C LYS A 5 -21.43 -10.38 -13.42
N ARG A 6 -22.52 -10.75 -12.74
CA ARG A 6 -22.47 -11.49 -11.47
C ARG A 6 -21.83 -12.88 -11.58
N HIS A 7 -21.92 -13.54 -12.74
CA HIS A 7 -21.35 -14.87 -12.96
C HIS A 7 -19.86 -14.86 -13.32
N LEU A 8 -19.25 -13.68 -13.51
CA LEU A 8 -17.86 -13.53 -13.95
C LEU A 8 -16.90 -13.20 -12.79
N LEU A 9 -17.34 -13.41 -11.55
CA LEU A 9 -16.57 -13.10 -10.36
C LEU A 9 -15.30 -13.95 -10.29
N ASN A 10 -14.17 -13.30 -10.02
CA ASN A 10 -12.88 -13.97 -9.99
C ASN A 10 -12.57 -14.53 -8.59
N TYR A 11 -12.95 -15.79 -8.36
CA TYR A 11 -12.71 -16.48 -7.10
C TYR A 11 -11.22 -16.65 -6.76
N SER A 12 -10.34 -16.67 -7.76
CA SER A 12 -8.88 -16.75 -7.53
C SER A 12 -8.29 -15.47 -6.93
N ILE A 13 -9.05 -14.36 -6.89
CA ILE A 13 -8.67 -13.11 -6.21
C ILE A 13 -9.48 -12.98 -4.92
N LEU A 14 -10.80 -13.21 -5.00
CA LEU A 14 -11.69 -13.02 -3.85
C LEU A 14 -11.38 -13.98 -2.69
N ILE A 15 -11.15 -15.28 -2.97
CA ILE A 15 -10.90 -16.27 -1.91
C ILE A 15 -9.60 -15.96 -1.15
N PRO A 16 -8.44 -15.73 -1.80
CA PRO A 16 -7.24 -15.33 -1.08
C PRO A 16 -7.41 -14.06 -0.25
N TYR A 17 -8.10 -13.04 -0.78
CA TYR A 17 -8.43 -11.82 -0.03
C TYR A 17 -9.24 -12.11 1.25
N LEU A 18 -10.27 -12.95 1.16
CA LEU A 18 -11.09 -13.33 2.31
C LEU A 18 -10.27 -14.09 3.35
N LEU A 19 -9.47 -15.06 2.91
CA LEU A 19 -8.60 -15.84 3.79
C LEU A 19 -7.58 -14.95 4.51
N LEU A 20 -6.90 -14.06 3.78
CA LEU A 20 -5.93 -13.12 4.35
C LEU A 20 -6.60 -12.15 5.34
N SER A 21 -7.81 -11.68 5.05
CA SER A 21 -8.54 -10.77 5.94
C SER A 21 -8.98 -11.48 7.24
N ILE A 22 -9.45 -12.73 7.14
CA ILE A 22 -9.81 -13.53 8.32
C ILE A 22 -8.57 -13.85 9.16
N LEU A 23 -7.48 -14.27 8.52
CA LEU A 23 -6.20 -14.48 9.20
C LEU A 23 -5.71 -13.19 9.87
N GLY A 24 -5.85 -12.04 9.21
CA GLY A 24 -5.57 -10.74 9.78
C GLY A 24 -6.38 -10.47 11.05
N LEU A 25 -7.69 -10.74 11.07
CA LEU A 25 -8.51 -10.58 12.29
C LEU A 25 -8.01 -11.46 13.44
N ILE A 26 -7.63 -12.71 13.15
CA ILE A 26 -7.07 -13.64 14.14
C ILE A 26 -5.75 -13.10 14.68
N VAL A 27 -4.85 -12.62 13.81
CA VAL A 27 -3.55 -12.06 14.18
C VAL A 27 -3.71 -10.75 14.97
N VAL A 28 -4.61 -9.86 14.56
CA VAL A 28 -4.91 -8.62 15.32
C VAL A 28 -5.41 -8.97 16.72
N TYR A 29 -6.31 -9.95 16.87
CA TYR A 29 -6.75 -10.40 18.18
C TYR A 29 -5.59 -10.98 19.00
N SER A 30 -4.80 -11.87 18.39
CA SER A 30 -3.64 -12.51 19.04
C SER A 30 -2.64 -11.48 19.56
N THR A 31 -2.31 -10.47 18.75
CA THR A 31 -1.30 -9.44 19.05
C THR A 31 -1.77 -8.36 20.03
N THR A 32 -3.07 -8.07 20.08
CA THR A 32 -3.61 -6.96 20.89
C THR A 32 -4.23 -7.39 22.22
N SER A 33 -4.69 -8.64 22.32
CA SER A 33 -5.47 -9.13 23.47
C SER A 33 -4.74 -9.00 24.82
N ALA A 34 -3.47 -9.40 24.89
CA ALA A 34 -2.69 -9.35 26.14
C ALA A 34 -2.57 -7.92 26.68
N THR A 35 -2.20 -6.97 25.82
CA THR A 35 -2.04 -5.55 26.17
C THR A 35 -3.37 -4.93 26.58
N LEU A 36 -4.44 -5.19 25.83
CA LEU A 36 -5.77 -4.64 26.15
C LEU A 36 -6.30 -5.15 27.49
N ILE A 37 -6.06 -6.42 27.83
CA ILE A 37 -6.45 -6.97 29.15
C ILE A 37 -5.69 -6.29 30.28
N GLN A 38 -4.38 -6.06 30.10
CA GLN A 38 -3.56 -5.33 31.09
C GLN A 38 -4.03 -3.89 31.29
N GLU A 39 -4.53 -3.25 30.23
CA GLU A 39 -5.13 -1.91 30.27
C GLU A 39 -6.57 -1.89 30.81
N GLY A 40 -7.13 -3.02 31.24
CA GLY A 40 -8.52 -3.13 31.71
C GLY A 40 -9.58 -2.97 30.60
N LYS A 41 -9.17 -3.05 29.33
CA LYS A 41 -10.04 -2.95 28.15
C LYS A 41 -10.51 -4.33 27.69
N SER A 42 -11.50 -4.35 26.81
CA SER A 42 -11.94 -5.60 26.18
C SER A 42 -10.88 -6.12 25.22
N ALA A 43 -10.44 -7.37 25.40
CA ALA A 43 -9.49 -8.05 24.50
C ALA A 43 -9.91 -8.05 23.03
N LEU A 44 -11.22 -7.98 22.76
CA LEU A 44 -11.77 -8.01 21.41
C LEU A 44 -11.85 -6.62 20.77
N GLN A 45 -11.55 -5.53 21.49
CA GLN A 45 -11.86 -4.17 21.03
C GLN A 45 -11.26 -3.84 19.66
N LEU A 46 -9.95 -4.07 19.47
CA LEU A 46 -9.28 -3.76 18.21
C LEU A 46 -9.64 -4.73 17.08
N ALA A 47 -9.78 -6.02 17.40
CA ALA A 47 -10.23 -7.02 16.43
C ALA A 47 -11.67 -6.76 15.95
N ARG A 48 -12.57 -6.34 16.85
CA ARG A 48 -13.94 -5.92 16.53
C ARG A 48 -13.94 -4.70 15.62
N ASN A 49 -13.11 -3.70 15.93
CA ASN A 49 -12.99 -2.51 15.09
C ASN A 49 -12.51 -2.86 13.68
N GLN A 50 -11.44 -3.65 13.55
CA GLN A 50 -10.96 -4.16 12.27
C GLN A 50 -12.05 -4.96 11.53
N GLY A 51 -12.81 -5.78 12.26
CA GLY A 51 -13.95 -6.55 11.72
C GLY A 51 -15.06 -5.66 11.15
N MET A 52 -15.37 -4.53 11.80
CA MET A 52 -16.32 -3.56 11.26
C MET A 52 -15.81 -2.94 9.95
N PHE A 53 -14.53 -2.55 9.89
CA PHE A 53 -13.92 -2.06 8.65
C PHE A 53 -13.94 -3.12 7.55
N TRP A 54 -13.74 -4.40 7.89
CA TRP A 54 -13.83 -5.51 6.94
C TRP A 54 -15.25 -5.69 6.40
N VAL A 55 -16.27 -5.63 7.25
CA VAL A 55 -17.68 -5.71 6.81
C VAL A 55 -18.03 -4.54 5.88
N VAL A 56 -17.64 -3.31 6.23
CA VAL A 56 -17.80 -2.14 5.36
C VAL A 56 -17.08 -2.35 4.03
N SER A 57 -15.88 -2.93 4.06
CA SER A 57 -15.10 -3.25 2.86
C SER A 57 -15.82 -4.24 1.94
N LEU A 58 -16.46 -5.28 2.47
CA LEU A 58 -17.25 -6.24 1.68
C LEU A 58 -18.45 -5.55 1.00
N VAL A 59 -19.11 -4.62 1.69
CA VAL A 59 -20.19 -3.80 1.11
C VAL A 59 -19.65 -2.93 -0.03
N LEU A 60 -18.52 -2.25 0.18
CA LEU A 60 -17.88 -1.43 -0.85
C LEU A 60 -17.44 -2.26 -2.06
N ILE A 61 -16.89 -3.46 -1.86
CA ILE A 61 -16.58 -4.39 -2.94
C ILE A 61 -17.83 -4.72 -3.75
N ALA A 62 -18.94 -5.06 -3.08
CA ALA A 62 -20.18 -5.41 -3.76
C ALA A 62 -20.80 -4.23 -4.55
N LEU A 63 -20.66 -3.00 -4.04
CA LEU A 63 -21.12 -1.78 -4.71
C LEU A 63 -20.24 -1.46 -5.92
N ILE A 64 -18.92 -1.37 -5.72
CA ILE A 64 -17.95 -1.04 -6.78
C ILE A 64 -17.98 -2.09 -7.88
N TYR A 65 -18.12 -3.38 -7.55
CA TYR A 65 -18.21 -4.45 -8.54
C TYR A 65 -19.39 -4.26 -9.51
N LYS A 66 -20.50 -3.67 -9.05
CA LYS A 66 -21.68 -3.39 -9.88
C LYS A 66 -21.55 -2.13 -10.74
N LEU A 67 -20.59 -1.24 -10.46
CA LEU A 67 -20.38 -0.02 -11.23
C LEU A 67 -19.93 -0.33 -12.66
N LYS A 68 -20.34 0.54 -13.58
CA LYS A 68 -19.85 0.53 -14.97
C LYS A 68 -18.42 1.10 -14.99
N LEU A 69 -17.52 0.48 -15.75
CA LEU A 69 -16.15 0.98 -15.89
C LEU A 69 -16.09 2.43 -16.42
N GLY A 70 -17.04 2.85 -17.25
CA GLY A 70 -17.12 4.24 -17.71
C GLY A 70 -17.27 5.27 -16.58
N PHE A 71 -17.89 4.89 -15.46
CA PHE A 71 -17.96 5.74 -14.27
C PHE A 71 -16.58 5.89 -13.62
N LEU A 72 -15.84 4.77 -13.49
CA LEU A 72 -14.47 4.78 -12.96
C LEU A 72 -13.49 5.51 -13.90
N ARG A 73 -13.79 5.66 -15.19
CA ARG A 73 -12.95 6.43 -16.13
C ARG A 73 -13.30 7.91 -16.22
N ASN A 74 -14.32 8.35 -15.52
CA ASN A 74 -14.79 9.72 -15.63
C ASN A 74 -13.73 10.67 -15.03
N GLU A 75 -13.14 11.49 -15.89
CA GLU A 75 -12.13 12.47 -15.51
C GLU A 75 -12.61 13.42 -14.41
N ARG A 76 -13.86 13.90 -14.51
CA ARG A 76 -14.46 14.79 -13.50
C ARG A 76 -14.52 14.10 -12.14
N LEU A 77 -14.85 12.81 -12.11
CA LEU A 77 -14.90 12.04 -10.87
C LEU A 77 -13.50 11.93 -10.23
N ILE A 78 -12.48 11.63 -11.04
CA ILE A 78 -11.10 11.52 -10.56
C ILE A 78 -10.65 12.86 -9.96
N PHE A 79 -10.89 13.97 -10.65
CA PHE A 79 -10.56 15.31 -10.13
C PHE A 79 -11.33 15.67 -8.85
N ILE A 80 -12.62 15.33 -8.77
CA ILE A 80 -13.42 15.54 -7.55
C ILE A 80 -12.82 14.73 -6.39
N VAL A 81 -12.50 13.45 -6.60
CA VAL A 81 -11.92 12.59 -5.56
C VAL A 81 -10.56 13.13 -5.11
N MET A 82 -9.70 13.55 -6.03
CA MET A 82 -8.41 14.17 -5.70
C MET A 82 -8.57 15.48 -4.93
N PHE A 83 -9.53 16.31 -5.32
CA PHE A 83 -9.79 17.57 -4.63
C PHE A 83 -10.28 17.34 -3.21
N VAL A 84 -11.21 16.39 -3.02
CA VAL A 84 -11.68 15.98 -1.69
C VAL A 84 -10.53 15.41 -0.87
N GLU A 85 -9.66 14.59 -1.46
CA GLU A 85 -8.48 14.03 -0.79
C GLU A 85 -7.51 15.12 -0.31
N MET A 86 -7.27 16.14 -1.13
CA MET A 86 -6.45 17.29 -0.73
C MET A 86 -7.07 18.08 0.42
N ILE A 87 -8.39 18.24 0.44
CA ILE A 87 -9.10 18.84 1.57
C ILE A 87 -8.95 17.97 2.81
N LEU A 88 -9.10 16.65 2.70
CA LEU A 88 -8.95 15.73 3.82
C LEU A 88 -7.53 15.77 4.39
N LEU A 89 -6.50 15.79 3.54
CA LEU A 89 -5.12 15.99 3.99
C LEU A 89 -4.97 17.32 4.73
N ALA A 90 -5.41 18.43 4.14
CA ALA A 90 -5.35 19.73 4.81
C ALA A 90 -6.08 19.75 6.17
N LEU A 91 -7.28 19.15 6.24
CA LEU A 91 -8.04 19.02 7.48
C LEU A 91 -7.31 18.15 8.51
N ALA A 92 -6.74 17.01 8.11
CA ALA A 92 -5.92 16.19 9.00
C ALA A 92 -4.80 17.02 9.64
N ARG A 93 -4.20 17.97 8.91
CA ARG A 93 -3.12 18.79 9.48
C ARG A 93 -3.61 19.81 10.50
N LEU A 94 -4.76 20.41 10.22
CA LEU A 94 -5.30 21.55 10.96
C LEU A 94 -6.05 21.12 12.21
N ILE A 95 -6.82 20.03 12.12
CA ILE A 95 -7.72 19.56 13.19
C ILE A 95 -7.45 18.11 13.62
N GLY A 96 -6.50 17.43 12.99
CA GLY A 96 -6.20 16.03 13.28
C GLY A 96 -5.48 15.83 14.61
N THR A 97 -5.65 14.64 15.16
CA THR A 97 -5.02 14.24 16.42
C THR A 97 -3.62 13.68 16.15
N PRO A 98 -2.58 14.11 16.89
CA PRO A 98 -1.26 13.55 16.74
C PRO A 98 -1.24 12.09 17.20
N VAL A 99 -0.81 11.19 16.33
CA VAL A 99 -0.53 9.79 16.65
C VAL A 99 0.95 9.54 16.38
N ASN A 100 1.71 9.15 17.39
CA ASN A 100 3.15 8.92 17.30
C ASN A 100 3.95 10.11 16.69
N GLY A 101 3.50 11.34 16.97
CA GLY A 101 4.13 12.58 16.48
C GLY A 101 3.71 13.03 15.08
N ALA A 102 2.84 12.29 14.38
CA ALA A 102 2.32 12.63 13.06
C ALA A 102 0.85 13.12 13.14
N TYR A 103 0.57 14.24 12.48
CA TYR A 103 -0.78 14.86 12.42
C TYR A 103 -1.63 14.35 11.23
N GLY A 104 -1.58 13.05 10.96
CA GLY A 104 -2.15 12.45 9.74
C GLY A 104 -3.57 11.90 9.85
N TRP A 105 -4.22 12.04 11.01
CA TRP A 105 -5.46 11.32 11.34
C TRP A 105 -6.61 12.26 11.70
N ILE A 106 -7.77 12.05 11.10
CA ILE A 106 -9.02 12.77 11.40
C ILE A 106 -9.93 11.85 12.21
N SER A 107 -10.26 12.25 13.43
CA SER A 107 -11.20 11.51 14.28
C SER A 107 -12.63 12.01 14.07
N VAL A 108 -13.52 11.13 13.61
CA VAL A 108 -14.95 11.39 13.41
C VAL A 108 -15.76 10.40 14.25
N GLY A 109 -16.02 10.77 15.51
CA GLY A 109 -16.67 9.88 16.48
C GLY A 109 -15.83 8.61 16.73
N PRO A 110 -16.38 7.40 16.55
CA PRO A 110 -15.66 6.15 16.78
C PRO A 110 -14.74 5.72 15.62
N VAL A 111 -14.76 6.46 14.50
CA VAL A 111 -13.99 6.14 13.29
C VAL A 111 -12.88 7.16 13.12
N THR A 112 -11.69 6.67 12.77
CA THR A 112 -10.57 7.53 12.40
C THR A 112 -10.26 7.33 10.93
N ILE A 113 -10.07 8.43 10.20
CA ILE A 113 -9.73 8.44 8.78
C ILE A 113 -8.28 8.88 8.64
N GLN A 114 -7.50 8.12 7.87
CA GLN A 114 -6.13 8.46 7.51
C GLN A 114 -6.06 8.75 6.01
N PRO A 115 -6.12 10.01 5.57
CA PRO A 115 -6.16 10.35 4.15
C PRO A 115 -4.98 9.77 3.36
N ALA A 116 -3.77 9.78 3.93
CA ALA A 116 -2.56 9.21 3.32
C ALA A 116 -2.70 7.76 2.83
N GLU A 117 -3.59 6.95 3.43
CA GLU A 117 -3.90 5.60 2.93
C GLU A 117 -4.65 5.65 1.59
N TYR A 118 -5.67 6.50 1.47
CA TYR A 118 -6.50 6.65 0.26
C TYR A 118 -5.72 7.21 -0.92
N LEU A 119 -4.75 8.08 -0.64
CA LEU A 119 -3.89 8.67 -1.67
C LEU A 119 -3.17 7.62 -2.53
N LYS A 120 -2.87 6.43 -1.98
CA LYS A 120 -2.20 5.33 -2.70
C LYS A 120 -2.98 4.84 -3.90
N ILE A 121 -4.29 4.58 -3.72
CA ILE A 121 -5.15 4.14 -4.83
C ILE A 121 -5.54 5.30 -5.75
N ILE A 122 -5.67 6.52 -5.21
CA ILE A 122 -6.00 7.71 -5.99
C ILE A 122 -4.89 8.01 -7.00
N ILE A 123 -3.62 7.90 -6.61
CA ILE A 123 -2.49 8.10 -7.52
C ILE A 123 -2.48 7.05 -8.64
N ILE A 124 -2.69 5.77 -8.32
CA ILE A 124 -2.80 4.71 -9.35
C ILE A 124 -3.93 5.03 -10.33
N TRP A 125 -5.09 5.43 -9.79
CA TRP A 125 -6.27 5.73 -10.58
C TRP A 125 -6.06 6.94 -11.50
N TYR A 126 -5.49 8.02 -10.97
CA TYR A 126 -5.16 9.23 -11.71
C TYR A 126 -4.12 8.96 -12.81
N LEU A 127 -2.99 8.31 -12.46
CA LEU A 127 -1.92 8.04 -13.41
C LEU A 127 -2.37 7.08 -14.51
N ALA A 128 -3.12 6.02 -14.17
CA ALA A 128 -3.71 5.13 -15.17
C ALA A 128 -4.63 5.90 -16.13
N HIS A 129 -5.47 6.81 -15.62
CA HIS A 129 -6.33 7.64 -16.45
C HIS A 129 -5.52 8.57 -17.37
N ARG A 130 -4.50 9.23 -16.85
CA ARG A 130 -3.70 10.18 -17.61
C ARG A 130 -2.86 9.48 -18.69
N PHE A 131 -2.14 8.42 -18.33
CA PHE A 131 -1.24 7.72 -19.24
C PHE A 131 -1.98 6.86 -20.27
N SER A 132 -3.15 6.33 -19.93
CA SER A 132 -3.99 5.58 -20.89
C SER A 132 -4.45 6.42 -22.08
N LYS A 133 -4.61 7.74 -21.92
CA LYS A 133 -4.99 8.66 -23.01
C LYS A 133 -3.85 8.98 -23.98
N GLN A 134 -2.60 8.68 -23.60
CA GLN A 134 -1.40 9.06 -24.36
C GLN A 134 -0.68 7.83 -24.96
N GLN A 135 -1.30 6.65 -24.93
CA GLN A 135 -0.65 5.39 -25.32
C GLN A 135 -0.17 5.37 -26.78
N ASP A 136 -0.97 5.90 -27.71
CA ASP A 136 -0.59 5.95 -29.13
C ASP A 136 0.62 6.87 -29.34
N GLU A 137 0.69 7.98 -28.61
CA GLU A 137 1.82 8.91 -28.66
C GLU A 137 3.06 8.33 -27.95
N ILE A 138 2.90 7.64 -26.82
CA ILE A 138 4.00 6.96 -26.11
C ILE A 138 4.63 5.88 -26.99
N ALA A 139 3.83 5.16 -27.78
CA ALA A 139 4.34 4.14 -28.71
C ALA A 139 5.25 4.74 -29.80
N VAL A 140 5.03 5.99 -30.19
CA VAL A 140 5.77 6.65 -31.29
C VAL A 140 6.93 7.50 -30.77
N TYR A 141 6.70 8.25 -29.70
CA TYR A 141 7.62 9.29 -29.20
C TYR A 141 8.19 8.97 -27.81
N ASP A 142 7.85 7.80 -27.25
CA ASP A 142 8.41 7.28 -26.00
C ASP A 142 8.28 8.31 -24.84
N PHE A 143 9.32 8.48 -24.03
CA PHE A 143 9.34 9.38 -22.87
C PHE A 143 9.06 10.85 -23.20
N GLN A 144 9.27 11.29 -24.45
CA GLN A 144 9.16 12.69 -24.83
C GLN A 144 7.73 13.21 -24.71
N VAL A 145 6.74 12.35 -24.87
CA VAL A 145 5.31 12.69 -24.73
C VAL A 145 4.94 12.92 -23.27
N LEU A 146 5.46 12.09 -22.38
CA LEU A 146 5.17 12.18 -20.95
C LEU A 146 5.97 13.29 -20.26
N THR A 147 7.11 13.68 -20.82
CA THR A 147 7.93 14.79 -20.30
C THR A 147 7.77 16.09 -21.08
N GLN A 148 7.12 16.07 -22.24
CA GLN A 148 7.04 17.20 -23.18
C GLN A 148 8.43 17.77 -23.52
N ASN A 149 9.44 16.89 -23.65
CA ASN A 149 10.85 17.23 -23.86
C ASN A 149 11.48 18.12 -22.78
N GLN A 150 10.88 18.21 -21.59
CA GLN A 150 11.42 19.01 -20.49
C GLN A 150 11.33 18.25 -19.16
N TRP A 151 12.25 18.52 -18.25
CA TRP A 151 12.28 17.85 -16.95
C TRP A 151 11.33 18.51 -15.94
N LEU A 152 11.14 19.82 -16.04
CA LEU A 152 10.29 20.60 -15.16
C LEU A 152 8.85 20.70 -15.69
N PRO A 153 7.83 20.58 -14.82
CA PRO A 153 6.44 20.76 -15.24
C PRO A 153 6.20 22.21 -15.65
N ARG A 154 5.57 22.41 -16.82
CA ARG A 154 5.25 23.74 -17.37
C ARG A 154 3.87 24.27 -16.98
N ALA A 155 2.99 23.38 -16.53
CA ALA A 155 1.60 23.70 -16.24
C ALA A 155 1.14 23.02 -14.94
N PHE A 156 0.21 23.66 -14.24
CA PHE A 156 -0.42 23.11 -13.04
C PHE A 156 -1.17 21.79 -13.28
N ASN A 157 -1.59 21.53 -14.52
CA ASN A 157 -2.27 20.29 -14.92
C ASN A 157 -1.31 19.18 -15.37
N ASP A 158 0.01 19.40 -15.32
CA ASP A 158 1.01 18.37 -15.61
C ASP A 158 0.96 17.29 -14.53
N TRP A 159 0.97 16.01 -14.93
CA TRP A 159 0.92 14.89 -14.01
C TRP A 159 2.07 14.91 -13.00
N ARG A 160 3.24 15.43 -13.39
CA ARG A 160 4.41 15.59 -12.51
C ARG A 160 4.15 16.61 -11.42
N PHE A 161 3.57 17.75 -11.79
CA PHE A 161 3.21 18.78 -10.81
C PHE A 161 2.16 18.25 -9.85
N VAL A 162 1.13 17.57 -10.38
CA VAL A 162 0.09 16.94 -9.56
C VAL A 162 0.69 15.92 -8.59
N LEU A 163 1.58 15.02 -9.04
CA LEU A 163 2.26 14.09 -8.15
C LEU A 163 3.13 14.78 -7.10
N LEU A 164 3.87 15.83 -7.49
CA LEU A 164 4.68 16.61 -6.55
C LEU A 164 3.81 17.24 -5.46
N VAL A 165 2.63 17.76 -5.80
CA VAL A 165 1.68 18.31 -4.82
C VAL A 165 1.12 17.21 -3.93
N LEU A 166 0.65 16.10 -4.51
CA LEU A 166 0.07 14.98 -3.76
C LEU A 166 1.09 14.37 -2.79
N ILE A 167 2.27 13.97 -3.28
CA ILE A 167 3.32 13.34 -2.46
C ILE A 167 3.95 14.37 -1.52
N GLY A 168 4.23 15.58 -2.01
CA GLY A 168 4.83 16.65 -1.21
C GLY A 168 3.96 17.08 -0.04
N SER A 169 2.63 17.00 -0.18
CA SER A 169 1.71 17.27 0.92
C SER A 169 1.93 16.33 2.12
N LEU A 170 2.38 15.08 1.89
CA LEU A 170 2.69 14.14 2.98
C LEU A 170 3.91 14.55 3.81
N GLY A 171 4.82 15.35 3.24
CA GLY A 171 5.99 15.89 3.95
C GLY A 171 5.61 16.80 5.12
N ILE A 172 4.39 17.35 5.12
CA ILE A 172 3.87 18.20 6.19
C ILE A 172 3.49 17.37 7.44
N PHE A 173 3.31 16.06 7.30
CA PHE A 173 2.83 15.12 8.33
C PHE A 173 3.92 14.21 8.92
N PRO A 174 5.19 14.53 8.67
CA PRO A 174 6.31 13.57 8.66
C PRO A 174 6.01 12.09 8.33
N ASP A 175 5.05 11.80 7.44
CA ASP A 175 4.67 10.41 7.11
C ASP A 175 5.53 9.85 5.97
N LEU A 176 6.77 9.49 6.33
CA LEU A 176 7.77 9.00 5.38
C LEU A 176 7.46 7.62 4.81
N GLY A 177 6.74 6.78 5.55
CA GLY A 177 6.37 5.45 5.10
C GLY A 177 5.38 5.51 3.95
N ASN A 178 4.29 6.26 4.12
CA ASN A 178 3.34 6.46 3.04
C ASN A 178 3.95 7.23 1.87
N ALA A 179 4.76 8.25 2.12
CA ALA A 179 5.47 8.96 1.05
C ALA A 179 6.38 8.02 0.23
N THR A 180 7.13 7.13 0.88
CA THR A 180 8.00 6.14 0.21
C THR A 180 7.18 5.22 -0.69
N ILE A 181 6.02 4.73 -0.21
CA ILE A 181 5.13 3.90 -1.01
C ILE A 181 4.59 4.67 -2.22
N LEU A 182 4.13 5.91 -2.03
CA LEU A 182 3.61 6.70 -3.15
C LEU A 182 4.66 6.97 -4.22
N VAL A 183 5.90 7.23 -3.82
CA VAL A 183 7.03 7.37 -4.76
C VAL A 183 7.23 6.06 -5.51
N LEU A 184 7.41 4.94 -4.81
CA LEU A 184 7.62 3.63 -5.44
C LEU A 184 6.46 3.21 -6.35
N VAL A 185 5.22 3.48 -5.96
CA VAL A 185 4.03 3.23 -6.78
C VAL A 185 3.98 4.15 -8.00
N SER A 186 4.33 5.43 -7.87
CA SER A 186 4.38 6.36 -9.00
C SER A 186 5.44 5.92 -10.03
N LEU A 187 6.59 5.45 -9.57
CA LEU A 187 7.62 4.87 -10.43
C LEU A 187 7.14 3.61 -11.13
N LEU A 188 6.45 2.73 -10.40
CA LEU A 188 5.84 1.54 -10.98
C LEU A 188 4.85 1.93 -12.08
N MET A 189 3.94 2.88 -11.82
CA MET A 189 2.99 3.37 -12.84
C MET A 189 3.69 3.98 -14.05
N TYR A 190 4.79 4.70 -13.83
CA TYR A 190 5.63 5.23 -14.90
C TYR A 190 6.24 4.10 -15.74
N THR A 191 6.76 3.04 -15.13
CA THR A 191 7.29 1.87 -15.87
C THR A 191 6.21 1.11 -16.64
N VAL A 192 5.02 0.96 -16.06
CA VAL A 192 3.90 0.25 -16.68
C VAL A 192 3.31 1.04 -17.86
N SER A 193 3.58 2.35 -17.95
CA SER A 193 3.08 3.20 -19.04
C SER A 193 3.66 2.90 -20.43
N GLY A 194 4.76 2.12 -20.51
CA GLY A 194 5.38 1.71 -21.76
C GLY A 194 6.63 2.48 -22.17
N ILE A 195 7.20 3.30 -21.29
CA ILE A 195 8.42 4.10 -21.54
C ILE A 195 9.67 3.21 -21.51
N ALA A 196 10.66 3.52 -22.35
CA ALA A 196 11.91 2.76 -22.41
C ALA A 196 12.66 2.64 -21.06
N TYR A 197 13.16 1.43 -20.79
CA TYR A 197 13.97 1.01 -19.62
C TYR A 197 15.14 1.95 -19.26
N ARG A 198 15.64 2.74 -20.23
CA ARG A 198 16.76 3.69 -20.07
C ARG A 198 16.48 4.81 -19.05
N TRP A 199 15.22 5.16 -18.84
CA TRP A 199 14.85 6.18 -17.86
C TRP A 199 14.52 5.61 -16.48
N PHE A 200 14.11 4.34 -16.42
CA PHE A 200 14.01 3.61 -15.16
C PHE A 200 15.36 3.57 -14.45
N SER A 201 16.45 3.29 -15.18
CA SER A 201 17.81 3.37 -14.61
C SER A 201 18.18 4.78 -14.14
N THR A 202 17.77 5.83 -14.85
CA THR A 202 18.04 7.21 -14.43
C THR A 202 17.30 7.57 -13.15
N ILE A 203 16.02 7.22 -13.03
CA ILE A 203 15.24 7.50 -11.82
C ILE A 203 15.75 6.65 -10.64
N LEU A 204 16.08 5.38 -10.87
CA LEU A 204 16.70 4.53 -9.86
C LEU A 204 18.04 5.11 -9.39
N THR A 205 18.84 5.65 -10.33
CA THR A 205 20.12 6.30 -10.04
C THR A 205 19.91 7.61 -9.25
N LEU A 206 18.88 8.39 -9.57
CA LEU A 206 18.53 9.60 -8.83
C LEU A 206 18.05 9.28 -7.41
N LEU A 207 17.23 8.23 -7.24
CA LEU A 207 16.78 7.78 -5.92
C LEU A 207 17.95 7.26 -5.09
N ALA A 208 18.74 6.35 -5.66
CA ALA A 208 19.94 5.84 -5.00
C ALA A 208 20.93 6.96 -4.66
N GLY A 209 21.16 7.89 -5.60
CA GLY A 209 22.01 9.06 -5.41
C GLY A 209 21.49 9.98 -4.31
N SER A 210 20.18 10.23 -4.25
CA SER A 210 19.56 11.03 -3.19
C SER A 210 19.67 10.37 -1.82
N SER A 211 19.46 9.05 -1.73
CA SER A 211 19.63 8.28 -0.50
C SER A 211 21.10 8.30 -0.04
N ILE A 212 22.05 8.11 -0.96
CA ILE A 212 23.50 8.16 -0.67
C ILE A 212 23.88 9.56 -0.19
N LEU A 213 23.38 10.62 -0.83
CA LEU A 213 23.61 12.00 -0.40
C LEU A 213 23.09 12.26 1.00
N VAL A 214 21.84 11.87 1.29
CA VAL A 214 21.25 12.02 2.63
C VAL A 214 22.05 11.26 3.68
N LEU A 215 22.43 10.01 3.40
CA LEU A 215 23.27 9.20 4.29
C LEU A 215 24.66 9.82 4.50
N SER A 216 25.25 10.36 3.45
CA SER A 216 26.56 11.03 3.51
C SER A 216 26.50 12.30 4.35
N VAL A 217 25.43 13.08 4.20
CA VAL A 217 25.18 14.28 5.02
C VAL A 217 24.98 13.92 6.49
N ILE A 218 24.17 12.89 6.79
CA ILE A 218 23.98 12.40 8.16
C ILE A 218 25.31 11.95 8.78
N ARG A 219 26.14 11.22 8.00
CA ARG A 219 27.47 10.78 8.44
C ARG A 219 28.42 11.94 8.72
N LEU A 220 28.38 13.01 7.92
CA LEU A 220 29.25 14.18 8.06
C LEU A 220 28.82 15.11 9.19
N VAL A 221 27.51 15.35 9.34
CA VAL A 221 26.95 16.27 10.35
C VAL A 221 26.89 15.63 11.74
N GLY A 222 26.82 14.29 11.79
CA GLY A 222 26.67 13.51 13.02
C GLY A 222 25.20 13.37 13.41
N VAL A 223 24.83 12.15 13.84
CA VAL A 223 23.45 11.79 14.19
C VAL A 223 22.88 12.72 15.26
N GLU A 224 23.68 13.12 16.25
CA GLU A 224 23.23 13.98 17.35
C GLU A 224 22.82 15.39 16.88
N LYS A 225 23.64 16.06 16.06
CA LYS A 225 23.32 17.41 15.53
C LYS A 225 22.22 17.37 14.47
N PHE A 226 22.24 16.35 13.61
CA PHE A 226 21.17 16.16 12.62
C PHE A 226 19.84 15.83 13.30
N SER A 227 19.87 15.19 14.48
CA SER A 227 18.67 14.82 15.20
C SER A 227 17.95 15.97 15.90
N GLN A 228 18.63 17.10 16.08
CA GLN A 228 18.06 18.32 16.68
C GLN A 228 17.18 19.11 15.70
N ILE A 229 17.21 18.79 14.41
CA ILE A 229 16.29 19.40 13.43
C ILE A 229 14.96 18.64 13.50
N PRO A 230 13.80 19.30 13.78
CA PRO A 230 12.55 18.61 14.10
C PRO A 230 12.07 17.58 13.08
N VAL A 231 12.26 17.86 11.78
CA VAL A 231 11.87 16.95 10.69
C VAL A 231 12.87 15.80 10.52
N PHE A 232 14.16 16.04 10.78
CA PHE A 232 15.23 15.06 10.55
C PHE A 232 15.59 14.23 11.79
N GLY A 233 15.17 14.62 13.00
CA GLY A 233 15.34 13.86 14.24
C GLY A 233 14.74 12.47 14.20
N TYR A 234 13.49 12.38 13.72
CA TYR A 234 12.81 11.11 13.54
C TYR A 234 13.51 10.22 12.51
N VAL A 235 13.96 10.82 11.41
CA VAL A 235 14.67 10.14 10.32
C VAL A 235 16.00 9.59 10.81
N ALA A 236 16.79 10.42 11.48
CA ALA A 236 18.08 10.05 12.05
C ALA A 236 17.96 8.89 13.04
N LYS A 237 16.92 8.89 13.90
CA LYS A 237 16.65 7.77 14.82
C LYS A 237 16.39 6.45 14.08
N ARG A 238 15.57 6.48 13.03
CA ARG A 238 15.27 5.28 12.21
C ARG A 238 16.49 4.77 11.46
N PHE A 239 17.35 5.66 10.95
CA PHE A 239 18.62 5.27 10.32
C PHE A 239 19.64 4.73 11.33
N SER A 240 19.71 5.30 12.53
CA SER A 240 20.56 4.81 13.62
C SER A 240 20.16 3.38 14.01
N ALA A 241 18.87 3.17 14.27
CA ALA A 241 18.30 1.86 14.58
C ALA A 241 18.56 0.83 13.47
N PHE A 242 18.44 1.24 12.21
CA PHE A 242 18.73 0.40 11.05
C PHE A 242 20.20 -0.04 10.98
N PHE A 243 21.15 0.87 11.26
CA PHE A 243 22.57 0.57 11.17
C PHE A 243 23.05 -0.40 12.27
N ASN A 244 22.61 -0.17 13.51
CA ASN A 244 22.82 -1.12 14.59
C ASN A 244 21.70 -1.00 15.64
N PRO A 245 20.69 -1.90 15.65
CA PRO A 245 19.60 -1.82 16.61
C PRO A 245 20.01 -2.22 18.04
N PHE A 246 21.14 -2.92 18.21
CA PHE A 246 21.58 -3.41 19.51
C PHE A 246 22.36 -2.37 20.32
N THR A 247 22.75 -1.23 19.73
CA THR A 247 23.43 -0.15 20.48
C THR A 247 22.50 0.64 21.38
N ASP A 248 21.21 0.69 21.05
CA ASP A 248 20.19 1.41 21.84
C ASP A 248 18.91 0.57 21.94
N LEU A 249 18.98 -0.46 22.79
CA LEU A 249 17.87 -1.37 23.07
C LEU A 249 16.73 -0.72 23.85
N ALA A 250 16.95 0.45 24.47
CA ALA A 250 15.93 1.15 25.24
C ALA A 250 15.25 2.30 24.45
N GLY A 251 15.87 2.75 23.37
CA GLY A 251 15.39 3.84 22.53
C GLY A 251 15.10 3.39 21.09
N ALA A 252 15.88 3.92 20.14
CA ALA A 252 15.55 3.82 18.72
C ALA A 252 15.64 2.39 18.16
N GLY A 253 16.53 1.56 18.71
CA GLY A 253 16.77 0.19 18.25
C GLY A 253 15.80 -0.85 18.82
N HIS A 254 15.04 -0.50 19.86
CA HIS A 254 14.18 -1.42 20.60
C HIS A 254 13.22 -2.24 19.73
N GLN A 255 12.44 -1.57 18.87
CA GLN A 255 11.47 -2.24 18.00
C GLN A 255 12.14 -3.22 17.02
N LEU A 256 13.24 -2.82 16.40
CA LEU A 256 13.94 -3.66 15.43
C LEU A 256 14.67 -4.83 16.11
N ALA A 257 15.30 -4.61 17.26
CA ALA A 257 15.92 -5.69 18.03
C ALA A 257 14.91 -6.76 18.48
N ASN A 258 13.76 -6.35 19.03
CA ASN A 258 12.71 -7.27 19.45
C ASN A 258 12.03 -7.97 18.26
N SER A 259 12.01 -7.34 17.08
CA SER A 259 11.60 -8.05 15.85
C SER A 259 12.53 -9.21 15.49
N TYR A 260 13.84 -9.05 15.71
CA TYR A 260 14.80 -10.15 15.53
C TYR A 260 14.62 -11.25 16.58
N TYR A 261 14.39 -10.90 17.84
CA TYR A 261 14.08 -11.90 18.87
C TYR A 261 12.81 -12.68 18.54
N ALA A 262 11.74 -12.01 18.09
CA ALA A 262 10.51 -12.67 17.63
C ALA A 262 10.79 -13.70 16.52
N MET A 263 11.58 -13.29 15.50
CA MET A 263 11.93 -14.15 14.38
C MET A 263 12.78 -15.35 14.79
N VAL A 264 13.74 -15.16 15.71
CA VAL A 264 14.57 -16.25 16.24
C VAL A 264 13.76 -17.21 17.09
N ASN A 265 12.91 -16.69 17.98
CA ASN A 265 12.04 -17.48 18.86
C ASN A 265 11.08 -18.37 18.08
N GLY A 266 10.59 -17.90 16.93
CA GLY A 266 9.67 -18.66 16.09
C GLY A 266 10.27 -19.91 15.46
N GLY A 267 11.57 -19.93 15.17
CA GLY A 267 12.21 -21.06 14.49
C GLY A 267 11.45 -21.53 13.24
N TRP A 268 11.42 -22.84 13.00
CA TRP A 268 10.74 -23.41 11.82
C TRP A 268 9.21 -23.48 11.96
N PHE A 269 8.70 -23.76 13.16
CA PHE A 269 7.29 -24.14 13.38
C PHE A 269 6.51 -23.24 14.34
N GLY A 270 7.17 -22.24 14.94
CA GLY A 270 6.55 -21.27 15.83
C GLY A 270 6.34 -21.80 17.24
N LEU A 271 5.91 -20.89 18.11
CA LEU A 271 5.51 -21.17 19.49
C LEU A 271 4.02 -21.57 19.62
N GLY A 272 3.27 -21.47 18.53
CA GLY A 272 1.82 -21.65 18.48
C GLY A 272 1.06 -20.33 18.62
N LEU A 273 -0.13 -20.28 18.01
CA LEU A 273 -1.02 -19.11 18.05
C LEU A 273 -1.31 -18.71 19.50
N GLY A 274 -1.11 -17.43 19.82
CA GLY A 274 -1.35 -16.93 21.16
C GLY A 274 -0.11 -16.93 22.06
N ASN A 275 0.95 -17.66 21.70
CA ASN A 275 2.09 -17.92 22.58
C ASN A 275 3.32 -17.06 22.31
N SER A 276 3.24 -16.03 21.45
CA SER A 276 4.34 -15.07 21.28
C SER A 276 4.72 -14.43 22.62
N ILE A 277 6.03 -14.32 22.84
CA ILE A 277 6.62 -13.65 24.01
C ILE A 277 6.65 -12.15 23.74
N GLU A 278 7.11 -11.75 22.55
CA GLU A 278 7.37 -10.35 22.21
C GLU A 278 6.10 -9.48 22.25
N LYS A 279 4.94 -10.03 21.90
CA LYS A 279 3.66 -9.29 21.96
C LYS A 279 3.19 -8.93 23.37
N ARG A 280 3.79 -9.48 24.43
CA ARG A 280 3.38 -9.25 25.84
C ARG A 280 3.92 -7.95 26.44
N GLY A 281 4.39 -7.03 25.59
CA GLY A 281 4.90 -5.72 25.99
C GLY A 281 6.37 -5.47 25.64
N TYR A 282 7.08 -6.46 25.10
CA TYR A 282 8.48 -6.30 24.68
C TYR A 282 8.60 -5.64 23.30
N LEU A 283 7.64 -5.89 22.40
CA LEU A 283 7.60 -5.23 21.09
C LEU A 283 6.46 -4.19 21.04
N PRO A 284 6.76 -2.89 21.16
CA PRO A 284 5.77 -1.84 20.94
C PRO A 284 5.24 -1.88 19.52
N GLU A 285 3.97 -1.52 19.33
CA GLU A 285 3.35 -1.48 17.99
C GLU A 285 3.38 -2.82 17.24
N ALA A 286 3.52 -3.94 17.95
CA ALA A 286 3.53 -5.30 17.39
C ALA A 286 2.28 -5.65 16.56
N HIS A 287 1.17 -4.92 16.72
CA HIS A 287 -0.07 -5.15 16.00
C HIS A 287 -0.16 -4.36 14.68
N THR A 288 0.73 -3.40 14.43
CA THR A 288 0.73 -2.55 13.23
C THR A 288 1.90 -2.91 12.30
N ASP A 289 3.01 -2.20 12.34
CA ASP A 289 4.13 -2.32 11.40
C ASP A 289 5.01 -3.55 11.65
N PHE A 290 5.09 -4.05 12.88
CA PHE A 290 5.88 -5.25 13.23
C PHE A 290 5.09 -6.57 13.29
N VAL A 291 3.82 -6.56 12.88
CA VAL A 291 2.92 -7.72 12.99
C VAL A 291 3.48 -9.00 12.39
N PHE A 292 4.21 -8.91 11.29
CA PHE A 292 4.71 -10.09 10.59
C PHE A 292 5.87 -10.76 11.37
N SER A 293 6.56 -10.02 12.25
CA SER A 293 7.55 -10.59 13.19
C SER A 293 6.86 -11.48 14.22
N ILE A 294 5.69 -11.06 14.73
CA ILE A 294 4.88 -11.88 15.64
C ILE A 294 4.28 -13.09 14.90
N VAL A 295 3.88 -12.93 13.65
CA VAL A 295 3.44 -14.06 12.82
C VAL A 295 4.55 -15.09 12.68
N ILE A 296 5.80 -14.68 12.47
CA ILE A 296 6.95 -15.60 12.45
C ILE A 296 7.14 -16.25 13.82
N GLU A 297 7.02 -15.52 14.92
CA GLU A 297 7.14 -16.07 16.28
C GLU A 297 6.05 -17.13 16.59
N GLU A 298 4.80 -16.86 16.21
CA GLU A 298 3.68 -17.76 16.52
C GLU A 298 3.55 -18.93 15.56
N PHE A 299 3.78 -18.72 14.26
CA PHE A 299 3.56 -19.73 13.22
C PHE A 299 4.84 -20.33 12.63
N GLY A 300 6.01 -19.79 13.01
CA GLY A 300 7.31 -20.19 12.48
C GLY A 300 7.52 -19.77 11.03
N PHE A 301 8.72 -20.09 10.54
CA PHE A 301 9.08 -19.88 9.14
C PHE A 301 8.08 -20.51 8.16
N VAL A 302 7.62 -21.74 8.43
CA VAL A 302 6.71 -22.47 7.51
C VAL A 302 5.35 -21.78 7.43
N GLY A 303 4.74 -21.45 8.57
CA GLY A 303 3.43 -20.81 8.57
C GLY A 303 3.45 -19.38 8.03
N ALA A 304 4.46 -18.59 8.42
CA ALA A 304 4.67 -17.26 7.84
C ALA A 304 4.91 -17.34 6.32
N GLY A 305 5.68 -18.33 5.85
CA GLY A 305 5.92 -18.60 4.44
C GLY A 305 4.63 -18.95 3.67
N MET A 306 3.73 -19.73 4.26
CA MET A 306 2.42 -20.04 3.65
C MET A 306 1.53 -18.81 3.52
N ILE A 307 1.49 -17.95 4.55
CA ILE A 307 0.75 -16.68 4.50
C ILE A 307 1.31 -15.78 3.40
N LEU A 308 2.63 -15.67 3.34
CA LEU A 308 3.32 -14.87 2.33
C LEU A 308 3.07 -15.43 0.92
N ALA A 309 3.10 -16.75 0.74
CA ALA A 309 2.77 -17.40 -0.52
C ALA A 309 1.31 -17.15 -0.95
N LEU A 310 0.35 -17.14 -0.02
CA LEU A 310 -1.05 -16.79 -0.30
C LEU A 310 -1.19 -15.33 -0.76
N LEU A 311 -0.46 -14.41 -0.13
CA LEU A 311 -0.42 -13.01 -0.54
C LEU A 311 0.23 -12.83 -1.90
N PHE A 312 1.35 -13.49 -2.18
CA PHE A 312 1.97 -13.48 -3.50
C PHE A 312 1.07 -14.08 -4.57
N PHE A 313 0.37 -15.17 -4.26
CA PHE A 313 -0.64 -15.73 -5.16
C PHE A 313 -1.70 -14.68 -5.51
N LEU A 314 -2.26 -13.97 -4.51
CA LEU A 314 -3.20 -12.88 -4.74
C LEU A 314 -2.61 -11.78 -5.65
N ILE A 315 -1.40 -11.31 -5.36
CA ILE A 315 -0.70 -10.29 -6.15
C ILE A 315 -0.53 -10.74 -7.61
N LEU A 316 -0.04 -11.96 -7.83
CA LEU A 316 0.15 -12.53 -9.17
C LEU A 316 -1.16 -12.64 -9.94
N ARG A 317 -2.26 -13.02 -9.27
CA ARG A 317 -3.59 -13.07 -9.90
C ARG A 317 -4.09 -11.68 -10.28
N ILE A 318 -3.83 -10.65 -9.48
CA ILE A 318 -4.16 -9.26 -9.80
C ILE A 318 -3.34 -8.77 -11.00
N ILE A 319 -2.02 -8.99 -11.00
CA ILE A 319 -1.14 -8.58 -12.12
C ILE A 319 -1.55 -9.30 -13.42
N LEU A 320 -1.92 -10.58 -13.33
CA LEU A 320 -2.40 -11.35 -14.49
C LEU A 320 -3.69 -10.78 -15.10
N VAL A 321 -4.58 -10.18 -14.30
CA VAL A 321 -5.74 -9.44 -14.82
C VAL A 321 -5.27 -8.27 -15.68
N GLY A 322 -4.29 -7.51 -15.19
CA GLY A 322 -3.75 -6.36 -15.91
C GLY A 322 -3.05 -6.76 -17.21
N ILE A 323 -2.18 -7.78 -17.19
CA ILE A 323 -1.50 -8.30 -18.38
C ILE A 323 -2.50 -8.76 -19.46
N ARG A 324 -3.65 -9.31 -19.05
CA ARG A 324 -4.68 -9.81 -19.97
C ARG A 324 -5.67 -8.75 -20.43
N ALA A 325 -5.69 -7.58 -19.79
CA ALA A 325 -6.62 -6.52 -20.14
C ALA A 325 -6.24 -5.91 -21.49
N LYS A 326 -7.22 -5.77 -22.38
CA LYS A 326 -6.99 -5.13 -23.69
C LYS A 326 -6.99 -3.61 -23.61
N ASP A 327 -7.68 -3.07 -22.62
CA ASP A 327 -7.77 -1.65 -22.41
C ASP A 327 -6.60 -1.13 -21.53
N PRO A 328 -5.87 -0.09 -21.97
CA PRO A 328 -4.71 0.40 -21.23
C PRO A 328 -5.02 0.91 -19.82
N PHE A 329 -6.15 1.60 -19.63
CA PHE A 329 -6.55 2.07 -18.30
C PHE A 329 -6.79 0.88 -17.36
N ASN A 330 -7.54 -0.12 -17.84
CA ASN A 330 -7.82 -1.34 -17.10
C ASN A 330 -6.53 -2.11 -16.74
N SER A 331 -5.61 -2.21 -17.69
CA SER A 331 -4.29 -2.83 -17.49
C SER A 331 -3.49 -2.11 -16.41
N MET A 332 -3.30 -0.79 -16.57
CA MET A 332 -2.52 0.04 -15.65
C MET A 332 -3.09 0.05 -14.23
N VAL A 333 -4.41 0.13 -14.05
CA VAL A 333 -5.04 0.06 -12.72
C VAL A 333 -4.75 -1.30 -12.07
N ALA A 334 -4.94 -2.40 -12.79
CA ALA A 334 -4.74 -3.73 -12.22
C ALA A 334 -3.27 -4.01 -11.88
N ILE A 335 -2.33 -3.70 -12.79
CA ILE A 335 -0.89 -3.85 -12.52
C ILE A 335 -0.46 -2.89 -11.40
N GLY A 336 -0.95 -1.65 -11.41
CA GLY A 336 -0.69 -0.66 -10.37
C GLY A 336 -1.14 -1.13 -8.98
N VAL A 337 -2.34 -1.70 -8.87
CA VAL A 337 -2.85 -2.25 -7.60
C VAL A 337 -2.01 -3.44 -7.15
N GLY A 338 -1.71 -4.40 -8.03
CA GLY A 338 -0.85 -5.54 -7.68
C GLY A 338 0.55 -5.10 -7.26
N GLY A 339 1.11 -4.14 -7.98
CA GLY A 339 2.40 -3.51 -7.70
C GLY A 339 2.43 -2.74 -6.38
N MET A 340 1.37 -2.01 -6.05
CA MET A 340 1.25 -1.30 -4.77
C MET A 340 1.25 -2.26 -3.58
N ILE A 341 0.49 -3.35 -3.66
CA ILE A 341 0.48 -4.37 -2.60
C ILE A 341 1.87 -4.99 -2.47
N LEU A 342 2.53 -5.29 -3.59
CA LEU A 342 3.90 -5.82 -3.60
C LEU A 342 4.91 -4.86 -2.95
N VAL A 343 4.85 -3.57 -3.29
CA VAL A 343 5.68 -2.53 -2.69
C VAL A 343 5.46 -2.44 -1.18
N GLN A 344 4.20 -2.49 -0.72
CA GLN A 344 3.89 -2.47 0.72
C GLN A 344 4.49 -3.68 1.46
N VAL A 345 4.37 -4.88 0.88
CA VAL A 345 4.98 -6.09 1.45
C VAL A 345 6.49 -5.95 1.53
N PHE A 346 7.13 -5.49 0.45
CA PHE A 346 8.58 -5.30 0.41
C PHE A 346 9.05 -4.27 1.45
N VAL A 347 8.35 -3.14 1.56
CA VAL A 347 8.68 -2.08 2.51
C VAL A 347 8.48 -2.55 3.96
N ASN A 348 7.41 -3.31 4.24
CA ASN A 348 7.17 -3.83 5.58
C ASN A 348 8.18 -4.91 5.97
N ILE A 349 8.33 -5.97 5.16
CA ILE A 349 9.29 -7.06 5.43
C ILE A 349 10.72 -6.52 5.47
N GLY A 350 11.08 -5.60 4.56
CA GLY A 350 12.39 -4.96 4.56
C GLY A 350 12.64 -4.15 5.83
N GLY A 351 11.62 -3.50 6.38
CA GLY A 351 11.70 -2.74 7.62
C GLY A 351 11.92 -3.64 8.84
N ILE A 352 11.16 -4.72 8.98
CA ILE A 352 11.28 -5.63 10.14
C ILE A 352 12.54 -6.51 10.07
N SER A 353 13.05 -6.79 8.88
CA SER A 353 14.29 -7.56 8.69
C SER A 353 15.56 -6.70 8.72
N GLY A 354 15.42 -5.38 8.87
CA GLY A 354 16.53 -4.44 8.83
C GLY A 354 17.27 -4.40 7.49
N LEU A 355 16.60 -4.72 6.38
CA LEU A 355 17.11 -4.50 5.02
C LEU A 355 16.93 -3.05 4.56
N ILE A 356 15.90 -2.38 5.08
CA ILE A 356 15.69 -0.94 4.94
C ILE A 356 15.29 -0.36 6.32
N PRO A 357 15.40 0.97 6.53
CA PRO A 357 14.89 1.59 7.75
C PRO A 357 13.39 1.32 7.93
N SER A 358 12.96 1.00 9.16
CA SER A 358 11.54 0.80 9.45
C SER A 358 10.74 2.04 9.08
N THR A 359 9.66 1.85 8.32
CA THR A 359 8.86 2.94 7.74
C THR A 359 7.54 3.16 8.47
N GLY A 360 7.11 2.27 9.37
CA GLY A 360 5.83 2.36 10.07
C GLY A 360 4.62 1.99 9.20
N VAL A 361 4.84 1.30 8.08
CA VAL A 361 3.79 0.90 7.15
C VAL A 361 3.17 -0.43 7.60
N THR A 362 1.85 -0.52 7.55
CA THR A 362 1.09 -1.76 7.77
C THR A 362 1.38 -2.85 6.73
N PHE A 363 1.47 -4.09 7.17
CA PHE A 363 1.48 -5.27 6.31
C PHE A 363 0.09 -5.48 5.70
N PRO A 364 -0.04 -5.71 4.38
CA PRO A 364 -1.34 -5.84 3.72
C PRO A 364 -2.23 -6.93 4.35
N PHE A 365 -3.46 -6.55 4.69
CA PHE A 365 -4.52 -7.40 5.27
C PHE A 365 -4.27 -7.98 6.67
N LEU A 366 -3.02 -8.14 7.12
CA LEU A 366 -2.71 -8.73 8.42
C LEU A 366 -2.62 -7.71 9.56
N SER A 367 -2.00 -6.56 9.32
CA SER A 367 -1.82 -5.54 10.35
C SER A 367 -3.14 -4.93 10.79
N GLN A 368 -3.19 -4.50 12.04
CA GLN A 368 -4.23 -3.62 12.54
C GLN A 368 -4.12 -2.28 11.79
N GLY A 369 -5.24 -1.85 11.20
CA GLY A 369 -5.26 -0.69 10.32
C GLY A 369 -6.53 -0.66 9.47
N GLY A 370 -7.63 -0.17 10.05
CA GLY A 370 -8.93 -0.16 9.39
C GLY A 370 -8.96 0.58 8.06
N ASN A 371 -8.28 1.73 7.98
CA ASN A 371 -8.14 2.52 6.74
C ASN A 371 -7.35 1.75 5.67
N SER A 372 -6.21 1.17 6.03
CA SER A 372 -5.37 0.36 5.12
C SER A 372 -6.17 -0.83 4.57
N LEU A 373 -6.86 -1.58 5.44
CA LEU A 373 -7.73 -2.69 5.02
C LEU A 373 -8.83 -2.23 4.05
N LEU A 374 -9.49 -1.10 4.34
CA LEU A 374 -10.53 -0.54 3.50
C LEU A 374 -10.00 -0.14 2.12
N VAL A 375 -8.88 0.59 2.07
CA VAL A 375 -8.26 1.04 0.82
C VAL A 375 -7.82 -0.16 -0.03
N LEU A 376 -7.16 -1.14 0.58
CA LEU A 376 -6.78 -2.38 -0.11
C LEU A 376 -7.99 -3.13 -0.63
N SER A 377 -9.08 -3.17 0.12
CA SER A 377 -10.34 -3.80 -0.32
C SER A 377 -11.00 -3.06 -1.48
N VAL A 378 -10.96 -1.72 -1.49
CA VAL A 378 -11.39 -0.91 -2.63
C VAL A 378 -10.52 -1.21 -3.85
N ALA A 379 -9.21 -1.39 -3.67
CA ALA A 379 -8.29 -1.80 -4.73
C ALA A 379 -8.66 -3.17 -5.31
N ILE A 380 -8.94 -4.16 -4.46
CA ILE A 380 -9.46 -5.47 -4.88
C ILE A 380 -10.77 -5.32 -5.66
N ALA A 381 -11.68 -4.44 -5.21
CA ALA A 381 -12.94 -4.19 -5.89
C ALA A 381 -12.76 -3.65 -7.32
N PHE A 382 -11.81 -2.73 -7.52
CA PHE A 382 -11.46 -2.20 -8.83
C PHE A 382 -10.99 -3.34 -9.75
N VAL A 383 -10.07 -4.18 -9.28
CA VAL A 383 -9.54 -5.31 -10.06
C VAL A 383 -10.62 -6.33 -10.41
N LEU A 384 -11.49 -6.70 -9.45
CA LEU A 384 -12.60 -7.61 -9.70
C LEU A 384 -13.60 -7.03 -10.72
N ASN A 385 -13.90 -5.73 -10.65
CA ASN A 385 -14.75 -5.04 -11.62
C ASN A 385 -14.13 -5.08 -13.02
N ILE A 386 -12.84 -4.76 -13.13
CA ILE A 386 -12.06 -4.78 -14.37
C ILE A 386 -12.07 -6.17 -15.00
N ASP A 387 -11.66 -7.21 -14.27
CA ASP A 387 -11.61 -8.59 -14.78
C ASP A 387 -12.95 -9.07 -15.31
N ALA A 388 -14.03 -8.84 -14.54
CA ALA A 388 -15.37 -9.23 -14.96
C ALA A 388 -15.83 -8.48 -16.22
N SER A 389 -15.44 -7.21 -16.37
CA SER A 389 -15.80 -6.39 -17.52
C SER A 389 -15.01 -6.76 -18.78
N GLU A 390 -13.71 -7.04 -18.65
CA GLU A 390 -12.84 -7.53 -19.72
C GLU A 390 -13.30 -8.91 -20.22
N LYS A 391 -13.60 -9.85 -19.31
CA LYS A 391 -14.17 -11.16 -19.66
C LYS A 391 -15.50 -11.03 -20.40
N ARG A 392 -16.39 -10.15 -19.92
CA ARG A 392 -17.67 -9.89 -20.58
C ARG A 392 -17.48 -9.34 -21.99
N ALA A 393 -16.56 -8.39 -22.17
CA ALA A 393 -16.24 -7.83 -23.48
C ALA A 393 -15.65 -8.88 -24.43
N LYS A 394 -14.77 -9.75 -23.92
CA LYS A 394 -14.20 -10.87 -24.70
C LYS A 394 -15.28 -11.83 -25.21
N LEU A 395 -16.18 -12.28 -24.33
CA LEU A 395 -17.27 -13.20 -24.69
C LEU A 395 -18.22 -12.60 -25.73
N ILE A 396 -18.50 -11.30 -25.65
CA ILE A 396 -19.33 -10.60 -26.64
C ILE A 396 -18.64 -10.60 -28.02
N ARG A 397 -17.34 -10.28 -28.08
CA ARG A 397 -16.58 -10.29 -29.34
C ARG A 397 -16.48 -11.68 -29.97
N GLU A 398 -16.30 -12.72 -29.16
CA GLU A 398 -16.27 -14.12 -29.64
C GLU A 398 -17.61 -14.54 -30.25
N TYR A 399 -18.72 -14.15 -29.62
CA TYR A 399 -20.06 -14.42 -30.13
C TYR A 399 -20.36 -13.67 -31.44
N GLU A 400 -20.01 -12.38 -31.51
CA GLU A 400 -20.18 -11.56 -32.72
C GLU A 400 -19.34 -12.12 -33.88
N GLY A 401 -18.09 -12.53 -33.61
CA GLY A 401 -17.21 -13.13 -34.61
C GLY A 401 -17.70 -14.50 -35.12
N GLN A 402 -18.35 -15.32 -34.28
CA GLN A 402 -18.95 -16.58 -34.73
C GLN A 402 -20.17 -16.35 -35.63
N THR A 403 -20.99 -15.34 -35.32
CA THR A 403 -22.20 -14.99 -36.09
C THR A 403 -21.84 -14.46 -37.48
N SER A 404 -20.73 -13.71 -37.61
CA SER A 404 -20.25 -13.21 -38.91
C SER A 404 -19.62 -14.27 -39.82
N VAL A 405 -19.27 -15.45 -39.30
CA VAL A 405 -18.70 -16.57 -40.08
C VAL A 405 -19.79 -17.57 -40.51
N THR A 406 -20.97 -17.51 -39.89
CA THR A 406 -22.12 -18.40 -40.19
C THR A 406 -23.14 -17.78 -41.15
N LEU A 407 -22.97 -16.50 -41.50
CA LEU A 407 -23.70 -15.78 -42.55
C LEU A 407 -22.78 -15.61 -43.76
#